data_AF-A0A8J2WBC9-F1
#
_entry.id   AF-A0A8J2WBC9-F1
#
_cell.length_a   1.000
_cell.length_b   1.000
_cell.length_c   1.000
_cell.angle_alpha   90.00
_cell.angle_beta   90.00
_cell.angle_gamma   90.00
#
_symmetry.space_group_name_H-M   'P 1'
#
loop_
_entity.id
_entity.type
_entity.pdbx_description
1 polymer ?
#
loop_
_entity_poly.entity_id
_entity_poly.type
_entity_poly.pdbx_seq_one_letter_code
_entity_poly.pdbx_strand_id
1 'polypeptide(L)'
;MLLTSACNSKPNSNGIHSTPSNARTHLKSSTRIESSIERISELGPLLTVCPFTLKLNKMDNRIPSTFYEIECLHCNKCGNHGSKCTQLVTEMEALFQGVNNSSWIDTLTVKAGCHCMPHSRPSSNTRA
;
A
#
# COMPACT_ATOMS: atom_id res chain seq x y z
N MET A 1 -2.78 -21.05 -3.81
CA MET A 1 -3.44 -20.63 -5.07
C MET A 1 -4.81 -20.07 -4.73
N LEU A 2 -5.13 -18.85 -5.20
CA LEU A 2 -6.45 -18.21 -5.39
C LEU A 2 -6.40 -16.71 -5.02
N LEU A 3 -5.83 -15.89 -5.91
CA LEU A 3 -5.87 -14.41 -5.85
C LEU A 3 -6.86 -13.82 -6.87
N THR A 4 -7.68 -14.65 -7.52
CA THR A 4 -8.60 -14.23 -8.60
C THR A 4 -9.90 -13.58 -8.10
N SER A 5 -10.16 -13.56 -6.79
CA SER A 5 -11.42 -13.04 -6.21
C SER A 5 -11.38 -11.54 -5.84
N ALA A 6 -10.19 -10.97 -5.59
CA ALA A 6 -10.08 -9.60 -5.10
C ALA A 6 -10.56 -8.55 -6.14
N CYS A 7 -10.26 -8.74 -7.44
CA CYS A 7 -10.69 -7.80 -8.48
C CYS A 7 -12.22 -7.80 -8.75
N ASN A 8 -12.98 -8.76 -8.20
CA ASN A 8 -14.44 -8.87 -8.40
C ASN A 8 -15.24 -8.49 -7.14
N SER A 9 -14.56 -8.09 -6.07
CA SER A 9 -15.20 -7.76 -4.79
C SER A 9 -15.71 -6.32 -4.85
N LYS A 10 -17.03 -6.11 -4.98
CA LYS A 10 -17.65 -4.81 -4.70
C LYS A 10 -17.50 -4.52 -3.21
N PRO A 11 -16.93 -3.38 -2.78
CA PRO A 11 -16.96 -3.02 -1.37
C PRO A 11 -18.42 -2.78 -0.96
N ASN A 12 -18.94 -3.62 -0.08
CA ASN A 12 -20.23 -3.37 0.58
C ASN A 12 -20.05 -2.17 1.51
N SER A 13 -20.65 -1.04 1.15
CA SER A 13 -20.77 0.15 1.98
C SER A 13 -21.76 -0.12 3.13
N ASN A 14 -21.34 -0.88 4.14
CA ASN A 14 -22.07 -0.99 5.40
C ASN A 14 -21.29 -0.25 6.50
N GLY A 15 -22.03 0.59 7.24
CA GLY A 15 -21.54 1.68 8.06
C GLY A 15 -20.42 1.34 9.05
N ILE A 16 -19.56 2.33 9.24
CA ILE A 16 -18.48 2.35 10.23
C ILE A 16 -19.09 2.20 11.62
N HIS A 17 -19.04 1.00 12.19
CA HIS A 17 -19.30 0.81 13.62
C HIS A 17 -18.08 1.26 14.40
N SER A 18 -18.24 2.36 15.14
CA SER A 18 -17.27 2.86 16.12
C SER A 18 -17.00 1.79 17.18
N THR A 19 -15.74 1.41 17.37
CA THR A 19 -15.31 0.51 18.45
C THR A 19 -14.95 1.33 19.70
N PRO A 20 -15.33 0.89 20.91
CA PRO A 20 -15.03 1.66 22.10
C PRO A 20 -13.55 1.57 22.45
N SER A 21 -12.95 2.74 22.66
CA SER A 21 -11.70 2.92 23.39
C SER A 21 -11.80 2.25 24.75
N ASN A 22 -10.92 1.29 25.05
CA ASN A 22 -10.16 1.14 26.31
C ASN A 22 -9.68 -0.29 26.52
N ALA A 23 -8.42 -0.56 26.18
CA ALA A 23 -7.63 -1.63 26.81
C ALA A 23 -6.12 -1.27 26.69
N ARG A 24 -5.60 -0.64 27.74
CA ARG A 24 -4.17 -0.30 27.85
C ARG A 24 -3.40 -1.52 28.34
N THR A 25 -3.17 -2.50 27.47
CA THR A 25 -2.24 -3.61 27.72
C THR A 25 -0.84 -3.21 27.26
N HIS A 26 0.13 -3.17 28.18
CA HIS A 26 1.55 -3.13 27.85
C HIS A 26 1.94 -4.47 27.17
N LEU A 27 1.67 -4.58 25.87
CA LEU A 27 2.07 -5.70 25.02
C LEU A 27 3.25 -5.25 24.15
N LYS A 28 4.30 -6.08 24.09
CA LYS A 28 5.55 -5.83 23.36
C LYS A 28 5.27 -5.30 21.94
N SER A 29 5.85 -4.15 21.61
CA SER A 29 5.60 -3.40 20.37
C SER A 29 5.74 -4.25 19.09
N SER A 30 6.64 -5.23 19.06
CA SER A 30 6.85 -6.10 17.88
C SER A 30 5.61 -6.93 17.55
N THR A 31 5.00 -7.56 18.56
CA THR A 31 3.81 -8.41 18.39
C THR A 31 2.59 -7.62 17.90
N ARG A 32 2.49 -6.33 18.26
CA ARG A 32 1.43 -5.44 17.76
C ARG A 32 1.63 -5.09 16.29
N ILE A 33 2.88 -4.88 15.86
CA ILE A 33 3.19 -4.53 14.47
C ILE A 33 2.96 -5.74 13.56
N GLU A 34 3.46 -6.91 13.92
CA GLU A 34 3.22 -8.16 13.19
C GLU A 34 1.71 -8.44 13.03
N SER A 35 0.95 -8.37 14.13
CA SER A 35 -0.51 -8.51 14.09
C SER A 35 -1.21 -7.44 13.24
N SER A 36 -0.69 -6.22 13.18
CA SER A 36 -1.25 -5.16 12.34
C SER A 36 -0.98 -5.43 10.86
N ILE A 37 0.20 -5.91 10.52
CA ILE A 37 0.57 -6.26 9.13
C ILE A 37 -0.24 -7.45 8.63
N GLU A 38 -0.44 -8.47 9.48
CA GLU A 38 -1.32 -9.60 9.16
C GLU A 38 -2.73 -9.11 8.85
N ARG A 39 -3.31 -8.26 9.71
CA ARG A 39 -4.62 -7.65 9.48
C ARG A 39 -4.68 -6.81 8.21
N ILE A 40 -3.64 -6.04 7.89
CA ILE A 40 -3.59 -5.25 6.64
C ILE A 40 -3.50 -6.18 5.43
N SER A 41 -2.74 -7.28 5.53
CA SER A 41 -2.60 -8.26 4.45
C SER A 41 -3.91 -9.00 4.18
N GLU A 42 -4.67 -9.32 5.23
CA GLU A 42 -5.95 -10.02 5.13
C GLU A 42 -7.10 -9.09 4.71
N LEU A 43 -7.23 -7.93 5.37
CA LEU A 43 -8.39 -7.06 5.20
C LEU A 43 -8.17 -5.93 4.18
N GLY A 44 -6.93 -5.47 4.02
CA GLY A 44 -6.59 -4.37 3.11
C GLY A 44 -7.09 -4.57 1.67
N PRO A 45 -6.87 -5.75 1.05
CA PRO A 45 -7.36 -6.03 -0.29
C PRO A 45 -8.90 -6.05 -0.40
N LEU A 46 -9.61 -6.34 0.70
CA LEU A 46 -11.08 -6.42 0.74
C LEU A 46 -11.74 -5.06 1.00
N LEU A 47 -11.04 -4.18 1.71
CA LEU A 47 -11.56 -2.87 2.14
C LEU A 47 -11.21 -1.73 1.17
N THR A 48 -10.38 -1.98 0.17
CA THR A 48 -9.93 -0.96 -0.77
C THR A 48 -10.54 -1.14 -2.16
N VAL A 49 -10.80 -0.01 -2.82
CA VAL A 49 -11.27 0.01 -4.23
C VAL A 49 -10.17 -0.49 -5.18
N CYS A 50 -8.91 -0.35 -4.78
CA CYS A 50 -7.76 -0.85 -5.50
C CYS A 50 -7.03 -1.91 -4.65
N PRO A 51 -7.30 -3.20 -4.88
CA PRO A 51 -6.68 -4.25 -4.10
C PRO A 51 -5.18 -4.30 -4.35
N PHE A 52 -4.44 -4.73 -3.34
CA PHE A 52 -2.98 -4.72 -3.32
C PHE A 52 -2.43 -5.95 -2.60
N THR A 53 -1.12 -6.14 -2.68
CA THR A 53 -0.36 -7.07 -1.84
C THR A 53 0.76 -6.35 -1.12
N LEU A 54 1.12 -6.79 0.08
CA LEU A 54 2.29 -6.28 0.78
C LEU A 54 3.53 -7.06 0.38
N LYS A 55 4.62 -6.35 0.10
CA LYS A 55 5.94 -6.93 -0.19
C LYS A 55 6.95 -6.44 0.82
N LEU A 56 7.58 -7.38 1.52
CA LEU A 56 8.64 -7.05 2.47
C LEU A 56 9.89 -6.58 1.71
N ASN A 57 10.35 -5.37 2.01
CA ASN A 57 11.62 -4.82 1.55
C ASN A 57 12.61 -4.86 2.71
N LYS A 58 13.62 -5.74 2.62
CA LYS A 58 14.64 -5.93 3.66
C LYS A 58 16.04 -5.71 3.10
N MET A 59 16.83 -4.89 3.78
CA MET A 59 18.21 -4.59 3.45
C MET A 59 18.97 -4.29 4.75
N ASP A 60 19.94 -5.15 5.09
CA ASP A 60 20.56 -5.13 6.42
C ASP A 60 21.49 -3.93 6.65
N ASN A 61 22.05 -3.35 5.59
CA ASN A 61 22.96 -2.19 5.67
C ASN A 61 22.25 -0.84 5.49
N ARG A 62 20.94 -0.78 5.74
CA ARG A 62 20.11 0.41 5.56
C ARG A 62 19.26 0.69 6.80
N ILE A 63 18.94 1.95 7.05
CA ILE A 63 17.93 2.38 8.03
C ILE A 63 16.85 3.21 7.30
N PRO A 64 15.56 2.81 7.36
CA PRO A 64 15.07 1.58 7.99
C PRO A 64 15.54 0.33 7.23
N SER A 65 15.93 -0.70 7.97
CA SER A 65 16.42 -1.96 7.39
C SER A 65 15.28 -2.78 6.79
N THR A 66 14.07 -2.60 7.31
CA THR A 66 12.89 -3.34 6.88
C THR A 66 11.69 -2.40 6.80
N PHE A 67 10.94 -2.47 5.70
CA PHE A 67 9.63 -1.87 5.54
C PHE A 67 8.79 -2.66 4.54
N TYR A 68 7.49 -2.37 4.45
CA TYR A 68 6.60 -3.00 3.49
C TYR A 68 6.27 -2.05 2.35
N GLU A 69 6.30 -2.57 1.13
CA GLU A 69 5.82 -1.89 -0.07
C GLU A 69 4.45 -2.41 -0.47
N ILE A 70 3.58 -1.52 -0.95
CA ILE A 70 2.24 -1.84 -1.40
C ILE A 70 2.24 -2.04 -2.91
N GLU A 71 2.10 -3.28 -3.39
CA GLU A 71 2.04 -3.59 -4.82
C GLU A 71 0.59 -3.68 -5.29
N CYS A 72 0.19 -2.80 -6.21
CA CYS A 72 -1.17 -2.78 -6.73
C CYS A 72 -1.43 -4.00 -7.61
N LEU A 73 -2.57 -4.65 -7.38
CA LEU A 73 -3.07 -5.64 -8.32
C LEU A 73 -3.67 -4.88 -9.51
N HIS A 74 -3.22 -5.21 -10.72
CA HIS A 74 -3.69 -4.58 -11.96
C HIS A 74 -5.12 -5.03 -12.29
N CYS A 75 -6.08 -4.50 -11.55
CA CYS A 75 -7.49 -4.67 -11.84
C CYS A 75 -7.91 -3.62 -12.88
N ASN A 76 -8.49 -4.08 -13.99
CA ASN A 76 -8.94 -3.21 -15.10
C ASN A 76 -10.18 -2.38 -14.78
N LYS A 77 -10.72 -2.47 -13.55
CA LYS A 77 -11.96 -1.82 -13.14
C LYS A 77 -11.87 -1.47 -11.65
N CYS A 78 -11.59 -0.21 -11.38
CA CYS A 78 -11.85 0.39 -10.07
C CYS A 78 -12.95 1.43 -10.26
N GLY A 79 -14.01 1.46 -9.45
CA GLY A 79 -15.14 2.38 -9.66
C GLY A 79 -15.86 2.23 -11.01
N ASN A 80 -16.37 3.34 -11.56
CA ASN A 80 -17.17 3.36 -12.79
C ASN A 80 -16.30 3.37 -14.06
N HIS A 81 -16.79 2.68 -15.11
CA HIS A 81 -16.32 2.58 -16.50
C HIS A 81 -14.92 3.15 -16.83
N GLY A 82 -13.93 2.26 -16.95
CA GLY A 82 -12.63 2.53 -17.59
C GLY A 82 -11.50 3.01 -16.69
N SER A 83 -11.80 3.31 -15.42
CA SER A 83 -10.81 3.73 -14.43
C SER A 83 -9.90 2.56 -14.03
N LYS A 84 -8.63 2.86 -13.73
CA LYS A 84 -7.59 1.86 -13.45
C LYS A 84 -6.93 2.13 -12.10
N CYS A 85 -6.53 1.05 -11.44
CA CYS A 85 -5.67 1.16 -10.27
C CYS A 85 -4.25 1.49 -10.70
N THR A 86 -3.73 2.57 -10.14
CA THR A 86 -2.38 3.06 -10.40
C THR A 86 -1.56 3.00 -9.12
N GLN A 87 -0.28 2.68 -9.28
CA GLN A 87 0.69 2.65 -8.19
C GLN A 87 0.98 4.06 -7.69
N LEU A 88 0.72 4.31 -6.41
CA LEU A 88 1.22 5.48 -5.72
C LEU A 88 2.65 5.21 -5.27
N VAL A 89 3.56 6.11 -5.64
CA VAL A 89 4.95 6.11 -5.21
C VAL A 89 5.25 7.39 -4.43
N THR A 90 6.18 7.32 -3.50
CA THR A 90 6.68 8.47 -2.75
C THR A 90 8.18 8.32 -2.55
N GLU A 91 8.82 9.39 -2.11
CA GLU A 91 10.25 9.41 -1.78
C GLU A 91 10.43 9.24 -0.28
N MET A 92 11.43 8.45 0.10
CA MET A 92 11.82 8.21 1.48
C MET A 92 13.33 8.29 1.61
N GLU A 93 13.83 9.12 2.50
CA GLU A 93 15.25 9.13 2.84
C GLU A 93 15.63 7.86 3.61
N ALA A 94 16.76 7.26 3.25
CA ALA A 94 17.32 6.14 3.95
C ALA A 94 18.82 6.34 4.21
N LEU A 95 19.26 5.98 5.40
CA LEU A 95 20.66 5.97 5.76
C LEU A 95 21.27 4.63 5.37
N PHE A 96 22.37 4.66 4.62
CA PHE A 96 23.13 3.49 4.22
C PHE A 96 24.44 3.40 5.00
N GLN A 97 24.81 2.19 5.39
CA GLN A 97 26.08 1.89 6.02
C GLN A 97 26.97 1.17 5.00
N GLY A 98 28.12 1.78 4.71
CA GLY A 98 29.12 1.24 3.81
C GLY A 98 30.20 0.44 4.53
N VAL A 99 31.14 -0.06 3.74
CA VAL A 99 32.36 -0.67 4.26
C VAL A 99 33.25 0.43 4.86
N ASN A 100 34.03 0.12 5.90
CA ASN A 100 34.95 1.05 6.59
C ASN A 100 34.28 2.19 7.38
N ASN A 101 33.17 1.92 8.07
CA ASN A 101 32.44 2.90 8.89
C ASN A 101 31.96 4.15 8.10
N SER A 102 31.84 4.03 6.78
CA SER A 102 31.22 5.08 5.96
C SER A 102 29.70 5.02 6.08
N SER A 103 29.03 6.17 5.99
CA SER A 103 27.58 6.25 5.93
C SER A 103 27.15 7.40 5.02
N TRP A 104 26.09 7.20 4.25
CA TRP A 104 25.49 8.23 3.40
C TRP A 104 23.97 8.15 3.44
N ILE A 105 23.31 9.26 3.15
CA ILE A 105 21.84 9.32 3.00
C ILE A 105 21.55 9.27 1.50
N ASP A 106 20.56 8.47 1.12
CA ASP A 106 20.05 8.41 -0.25
C ASP A 106 18.52 8.41 -0.25
N THR A 107 17.94 8.83 -1.36
CA THR A 107 16.48 8.92 -1.54
C THR A 107 15.97 7.69 -2.26
N LEU A 108 15.01 6.99 -1.65
CA LEU A 108 14.37 5.82 -2.21
C LEU A 108 12.97 6.15 -2.73
N THR A 109 12.68 5.74 -3.96
CA THR A 109 11.30 5.64 -4.43
C THR A 109 10.64 4.41 -3.83
N VAL A 110 9.61 4.59 -3.01
CA VAL A 110 8.88 3.51 -2.35
C VAL A 110 7.42 3.47 -2.81
N LYS A 111 6.90 2.26 -2.96
CA LYS A 111 5.49 2.01 -3.31
C LYS A 111 4.60 2.14 -2.07
N ALA A 112 3.98 3.30 -1.90
CA ALA A 112 3.24 3.66 -0.68
C ALA A 112 1.75 3.29 -0.70
N GLY A 113 1.18 3.01 -1.87
CA GLY A 113 -0.26 2.71 -1.95
C GLY A 113 -0.78 2.53 -3.36
N CYS A 114 -2.10 2.40 -3.45
CA CYS A 114 -2.83 2.29 -4.70
C CYS A 114 -3.95 3.32 -4.74
N HIS A 115 -4.16 3.95 -5.89
CA HIS A 115 -5.28 4.86 -6.08
C HIS A 115 -6.02 4.54 -7.38
N CYS A 116 -7.34 4.75 -7.37
CA CYS A 116 -8.15 4.58 -8.55
C CYS A 116 -8.10 5.87 -9.37
N MET A 117 -7.52 5.81 -10.57
CA MET A 117 -7.42 6.97 -11.45
C MET A 117 -8.50 6.88 -12.54
N PRO A 118 -9.33 7.93 -12.72
CA PRO A 118 -10.34 7.95 -13.75
C PRO A 118 -9.71 7.87 -15.14
N HIS A 119 -10.41 7.25 -16.08
CA HIS A 119 -9.99 7.30 -17.47
C HIS A 119 -10.11 8.74 -17.97
N SER A 120 -8.98 9.41 -18.17
CA SER A 120 -8.96 10.70 -18.87
C SER A 120 -9.44 10.45 -20.30
N ARG A 121 -10.67 10.90 -20.63
CA ARG A 121 -11.05 11.07 -22.04
C ARG A 121 -10.00 12.02 -22.64
N PRO A 122 -9.37 11.69 -23.77
CA PRO A 122 -8.54 12.67 -24.46
C PRO A 122 -9.39 13.91 -24.71
N SER A 123 -8.93 15.08 -24.28
CA SER A 123 -9.59 16.33 -24.60
C SER A 123 -9.56 16.46 -26.12
N SER A 124 -10.71 16.25 -26.77
CA SER A 124 -10.90 16.68 -28.14
C SER A 124 -10.89 18.20 -28.13
N ASN A 125 -9.71 18.81 -28.15
CA ASN A 125 -9.61 20.21 -28.52
C ASN A 125 -9.92 20.28 -30.01
N THR A 126 -11.15 20.75 -30.24
CA THR A 126 -11.76 21.14 -31.48
C THR A 126 -10.79 21.96 -32.33
N ARG A 127 -10.75 21.61 -33.62
CA ARG A 127 -10.12 22.33 -34.72
C ARG A 127 -10.23 23.85 -34.58
N ALA A 128 -9.12 24.53 -34.85
CA ALA A 128 -9.10 25.81 -35.56
C ALA A 128 -8.45 25.57 -36.92
#